data_AF-A0A136NSA5-F1
#
_entry.id   AF-A0A136NSA5-F1
#
_cell.length_a   1.000
_cell.length_b   1.000
_cell.length_c   1.000
_cell.angle_alpha   90.00
_cell.angle_beta   90.00
_cell.angle_gamma   90.00
#
_symmetry.space_group_name_H-M   'P 1'
#
loop_
_entity.id
_entity.type
_entity.pdbx_description
1 polymer ?
#
loop_
_entity_poly.entity_id
_entity_poly.type
_entity_poly.pdbx_seq_one_letter_code
_entity_poly.pdbx_strand_id
1 'polypeptide(L)'
;MQYYTELLRELSSRNSQGLFDKTEKEASELIKKTKIKDEQYFQNEFYLNSIKLSSLKNRKSTLYSPEDLLIKSSDALVKSFLISVLKNQINLANSNQKMFLVEKDEMLKNLELYTESAINKYNDSVYLKYCYCSFQLALTREDKYYFELKKILNSFFTELHERDIKDIFTILTNFCYYKINSGYPEYRKEHFYLFKENIELGHYKGFRRFLEHIRYLNVTVTGLEAGETQWVKEFIEKYKHELDDQNRENAYNFCRALLFYNQKEYGNALTEAAKVKTDDLSYKHQLKSLYMKIYFDMNETEPFYSHIDSYRHFIVNEKKIPEATKKNISSYITFTKKLFELKNRMNEKNKKSDETGFNIMKLKQEISESKNLINRHWLLDRINEI
;
A
#
# COMPACT_ATOMS: atom_id res chain seq x y z
N MET A 1 -3.48 32.19 8.15
CA MET A 1 -3.16 32.09 9.60
C MET A 1 -1.90 32.86 9.98
N GLN A 2 -0.76 32.66 9.33
CA GLN A 2 0.49 33.38 9.66
C GLN A 2 0.33 34.91 9.78
N TYR A 3 -0.39 35.54 8.84
CA TYR A 3 -0.74 36.97 8.94
C TYR A 3 -1.47 37.33 10.24
N TYR A 4 -2.51 36.58 10.60
CA TYR A 4 -3.29 36.83 11.83
C TYR A 4 -2.44 36.63 13.08
N THR A 5 -1.57 35.61 13.10
CA THR A 5 -0.64 35.35 14.21
C THR A 5 0.27 36.54 14.47
N GLU A 6 0.90 37.09 13.42
CA GLU A 6 1.78 38.26 13.57
C GLU A 6 1.01 39.54 13.90
N LEU A 7 -0.15 39.75 13.27
CA LEU A 7 -1.00 40.91 13.58
C LEU A 7 -1.48 40.88 15.04
N LEU A 8 -1.90 39.73 15.57
CA LEU A 8 -2.32 39.61 16.96
C LEU A 8 -1.18 39.86 17.94
N ARG A 9 0.05 39.44 17.61
CA ARG A 9 1.24 39.77 18.43
C ARG A 9 1.50 41.26 18.48
N GLU A 10 1.45 41.95 17.33
CA GLU A 10 1.60 43.40 17.24
C GLU A 10 0.47 44.15 17.98
N LEU A 11 -0.77 43.73 17.82
CA LEU A 11 -1.90 44.34 18.52
C LEU A 11 -1.79 44.15 20.04
N SER A 12 -1.32 42.98 20.48
CA SER A 12 -1.06 42.70 21.89
C SER A 12 0.11 43.52 22.45
N SER A 13 1.18 43.75 21.68
CA SER A 13 2.32 44.56 22.12
C SER A 13 1.97 46.05 22.21
N ARG A 14 1.08 46.52 21.34
CA ARG A 14 0.56 47.91 21.31
C ARG A 14 -0.63 48.16 22.23
N ASN A 15 -1.03 47.18 23.06
CA ASN A 15 -2.20 47.27 23.95
C ASN A 15 -3.51 47.68 23.23
N SER A 16 -3.67 47.33 21.95
CA SER A 16 -4.81 47.72 21.12
C SER A 16 -5.95 46.71 21.22
N GLN A 17 -6.61 46.67 22.39
CA GLN A 17 -7.47 45.54 22.78
C GLN A 17 -8.72 45.34 21.90
N GLY A 18 -9.42 46.41 21.53
CA GLY A 18 -10.61 46.29 20.69
C GLY A 18 -10.31 45.70 19.31
N LEU A 19 -9.16 46.08 18.72
CA LEU A 19 -8.68 45.50 17.46
C LEU A 19 -8.20 44.06 17.65
N PHE A 20 -7.56 43.76 18.78
CA PHE A 20 -7.14 42.39 19.10
C PHE A 20 -8.33 41.44 19.17
N ASP A 21 -9.37 41.78 19.94
CA ASP A 21 -10.54 40.92 20.13
C ASP A 21 -11.29 40.68 18.80
N LYS A 22 -11.39 41.72 17.95
CA LYS A 22 -11.96 41.58 16.60
C LYS A 22 -11.13 40.64 15.72
N THR A 23 -9.82 40.88 15.65
CA THR A 23 -8.89 40.09 14.84
C THR A 23 -8.81 38.64 15.32
N GLU A 24 -8.89 38.42 16.64
CA GLU A 24 -8.89 37.10 17.26
C GLU A 24 -10.13 36.32 16.83
N LYS A 25 -11.32 36.96 16.90
CA LYS A 25 -12.56 36.34 16.48
C LYS A 25 -12.51 35.94 15.00
N GLU A 26 -12.00 36.81 14.14
CA GLU A 26 -11.79 36.52 12.72
C GLU A 26 -10.84 35.32 12.51
N ALA A 27 -9.72 35.28 13.23
CA ALA A 27 -8.78 34.16 13.18
C ALA A 27 -9.40 32.84 13.70
N SER A 28 -10.19 32.90 14.78
CA SER A 28 -10.89 31.74 15.35
C SER A 28 -11.94 31.20 14.39
N GLU A 29 -12.71 32.07 13.75
CA GLU A 29 -13.68 31.68 12.73
C GLU A 29 -13.01 31.06 11.51
N LEU A 30 -11.86 31.58 11.08
CA LEU A 30 -11.08 31.00 9.99
C LEU A 30 -10.63 29.57 10.32
N ILE A 31 -10.10 29.34 11.53
CA ILE A 31 -9.71 28.00 11.98
C ILE A 31 -10.95 27.08 11.99
N LYS A 32 -12.06 27.50 12.62
CA LYS A 32 -13.28 26.68 12.73
C LYS A 32 -13.92 26.31 11.39
N LYS A 33 -13.75 27.14 10.36
CA LYS A 33 -14.21 26.86 8.99
C LYS A 33 -13.36 25.82 8.27
N THR A 34 -12.17 25.50 8.79
CA THR A 34 -11.31 24.46 8.22
C THR A 34 -11.99 23.10 8.38
N LYS A 35 -12.27 22.45 7.25
CA LYS A 35 -12.95 21.16 7.22
C LYS A 35 -12.08 20.03 7.77
N ILE A 36 -10.80 20.01 7.38
CA ILE A 36 -9.86 18.97 7.73
C ILE A 36 -9.11 19.41 8.98
N LYS A 37 -9.27 18.65 10.08
CA LYS A 37 -8.61 18.92 11.36
C LYS A 37 -7.31 18.12 11.46
N ASP A 38 -6.36 18.46 10.61
CA ASP A 38 -5.04 17.84 10.55
C ASP A 38 -4.05 18.48 11.55
N GLU A 39 -2.76 18.15 11.40
CA GLU A 39 -1.68 18.74 12.19
C GLU A 39 -1.68 20.27 12.10
N GLN A 40 -1.78 20.85 10.89
CA GLN A 40 -1.77 22.28 10.68
C GLN A 40 -2.96 22.98 11.36
N TYR A 41 -4.14 22.37 11.37
CA TYR A 41 -5.31 22.86 12.13
C TYR A 41 -4.98 23.00 13.62
N PHE A 42 -4.45 21.93 14.23
CA PHE A 42 -4.16 21.93 15.67
C PHE A 42 -2.97 22.83 16.03
N GLN A 43 -1.99 23.00 15.14
CA GLN A 43 -0.95 24.02 15.31
C GLN A 43 -1.52 25.43 15.33
N ASN A 44 -2.43 25.74 14.40
CA ASN A 44 -3.08 27.05 14.34
C ASN A 44 -3.91 27.33 15.61
N GLU A 45 -4.62 26.31 16.11
CA GLU A 45 -5.35 26.39 17.38
C GLU A 45 -4.42 26.63 18.57
N PHE A 46 -3.30 25.89 18.65
CA PHE A 46 -2.26 26.11 19.66
C PHE A 46 -1.70 27.53 19.60
N TYR A 47 -1.29 28.01 18.42
CA TYR A 47 -0.73 29.35 18.27
C TYR A 47 -1.73 30.43 18.67
N LEU A 48 -2.99 30.33 18.25
CA LEU A 48 -4.03 31.28 18.64
C LEU A 48 -4.24 31.29 20.16
N ASN A 49 -4.33 30.11 20.79
CA ASN A 49 -4.51 30.00 22.24
C ASN A 49 -3.30 30.54 23.02
N SER A 50 -2.07 30.31 22.54
CA SER A 50 -0.86 30.86 23.16
C SER A 50 -0.80 32.39 23.12
N ILE A 51 -1.25 33.01 22.02
CA ILE A 51 -1.33 34.48 21.90
C ILE A 51 -2.43 35.06 22.78
N LYS A 52 -3.58 34.38 22.90
CA LYS A 52 -4.61 34.77 23.86
C LYS A 52 -4.06 34.76 25.29
N LEU A 53 -3.34 33.70 25.66
CA LEU A 53 -2.73 33.56 26.98
C LEU A 53 -1.72 34.68 27.27
N SER A 54 -0.88 35.06 26.30
CA SER A 54 0.06 36.17 26.48
C SER A 54 -0.66 37.51 26.62
N SER A 55 -1.71 37.75 25.83
CA SER A 55 -2.51 38.98 25.95
C SER A 55 -3.19 39.12 27.31
N LEU A 56 -3.62 38.00 27.91
CA LEU A 56 -4.25 37.97 29.23
C LEU A 56 -3.27 38.26 30.37
N LYS A 57 -2.01 37.83 30.26
CA LYS A 57 -0.96 38.18 31.24
C LYS A 57 -0.70 39.69 31.30
N ASN A 58 -0.91 40.40 30.19
CA ASN A 58 -0.82 41.86 30.16
C ASN A 58 -2.04 42.54 30.83
N ARG A 59 -3.14 41.81 31.03
CA ARG A 59 -4.31 42.28 31.78
C ARG A 59 -4.09 41.97 33.26
N LYS A 60 -3.80 43.01 34.06
CA LYS A 60 -3.47 42.95 35.50
C LYS A 60 -4.63 42.47 36.42
N SER A 61 -5.36 41.41 36.07
CA SER A 61 -6.45 40.87 36.89
C SER A 61 -6.09 39.49 37.44
N THR A 62 -6.06 39.37 38.76
CA THR A 62 -5.89 38.11 39.50
C THR A 62 -7.18 37.30 39.61
N LEU A 63 -8.31 37.84 39.16
CA LEU A 63 -9.63 37.19 39.24
C LEU A 63 -9.95 36.28 38.04
N TYR A 64 -9.13 36.31 36.99
CA TYR A 64 -9.32 35.50 35.78
C TYR A 64 -8.24 34.42 35.70
N SER A 65 -8.62 33.16 35.90
CA SER A 65 -7.75 32.01 35.64
C SER A 65 -7.96 31.52 34.20
N PRO A 66 -6.92 31.52 33.34
CA PRO A 66 -7.04 31.03 31.98
C PRO A 66 -6.86 29.50 31.87
N GLU A 67 -7.22 28.74 32.90
CA GLU A 67 -6.96 27.29 33.00
C GLU A 67 -7.55 26.50 31.82
N ASP A 68 -8.82 26.74 31.48
CA ASP A 68 -9.46 26.10 30.31
C ASP A 68 -8.71 26.39 29.00
N LEU A 69 -8.17 27.60 28.86
CA LEU A 69 -7.42 28.01 27.68
C LEU A 69 -6.04 27.36 27.64
N LEU A 70 -5.40 27.17 28.81
CA LEU A 70 -4.14 26.41 28.94
C LEU A 70 -4.33 24.94 28.59
N ILE A 71 -5.44 24.33 29.05
CA ILE A 71 -5.78 22.94 28.71
C ILE A 71 -6.02 22.82 27.20
N LYS A 72 -6.84 23.69 26.61
CA LYS A 72 -7.09 23.70 25.15
C LYS A 72 -5.81 23.91 24.34
N SER A 73 -4.93 24.80 24.80
CA SER A 73 -3.62 25.03 24.18
C SER A 73 -2.75 23.78 24.24
N SER A 74 -2.65 23.14 25.41
CA SER A 74 -1.87 21.92 25.60
C SER A 74 -2.40 20.76 24.77
N ASP A 75 -3.73 20.57 24.75
CA ASP A 75 -4.38 19.51 23.98
C ASP A 75 -4.16 19.69 22.47
N ALA A 76 -4.27 20.93 21.96
CA ALA A 76 -4.00 21.24 20.56
C ALA A 76 -2.53 20.95 20.19
N LEU A 77 -1.57 21.32 21.05
CA LEU A 77 -0.15 21.02 20.83
C LEU A 77 0.10 19.51 20.79
N VAL A 78 -0.48 18.75 21.73
CA VAL A 78 -0.34 17.29 21.78
C VAL A 78 -0.95 16.65 20.54
N LYS A 79 -2.18 17.03 20.13
CA LYS A 79 -2.82 16.50 18.92
C LYS A 79 -1.96 16.76 17.69
N SER A 80 -1.45 17.99 17.51
CA SER A 80 -0.53 18.32 16.43
C SER A 80 0.72 17.43 16.44
N PHE A 81 1.40 17.34 17.58
CA PHE A 81 2.64 16.59 17.72
C PHE A 81 2.45 15.11 17.36
N LEU A 82 1.40 14.48 17.91
CA LEU A 82 1.12 13.07 17.64
C LEU A 82 0.81 12.82 16.17
N ILE A 83 -0.01 13.67 15.53
CA ILE A 83 -0.29 13.56 14.10
C ILE A 83 1.01 13.68 13.30
N SER A 84 1.87 14.67 13.57
CA SER A 84 3.14 14.84 12.85
C SER A 84 4.02 13.59 12.95
N VAL A 85 4.22 13.09 14.16
CA VAL A 85 5.12 11.95 14.41
C VAL A 85 4.54 10.69 13.78
N LEU A 86 3.25 10.41 13.96
CA LEU A 86 2.61 9.22 13.39
C LEU A 86 2.64 9.25 11.86
N LYS A 87 2.39 10.39 11.20
CA LYS A 87 2.51 10.52 9.74
C LYS A 87 3.92 10.19 9.26
N ASN A 88 4.94 10.65 9.95
CA ASN A 88 6.32 10.33 9.60
C ASN A 88 6.59 8.82 9.73
N GLN A 89 6.08 8.18 10.79
CA GLN A 89 6.23 6.73 10.96
C GLN A 89 5.47 5.94 9.89
N ILE A 90 4.27 6.37 9.52
CA ILE A 90 3.49 5.78 8.41
C ILE A 90 4.29 5.88 7.10
N ASN A 91 4.84 7.05 6.79
CA ASN A 91 5.63 7.27 5.57
C ASN A 91 6.89 6.37 5.54
N LEU A 92 7.56 6.20 6.68
CA LEU A 92 8.69 5.29 6.81
C LEU A 92 8.28 3.84 6.59
N ALA A 93 7.17 3.40 7.20
CA ALA A 93 6.63 2.05 7.08
C ALA A 93 6.16 1.73 5.65
N ASN A 94 5.66 2.73 4.93
CA ASN A 94 5.17 2.65 3.55
C ASN A 94 6.26 2.82 2.49
N SER A 95 7.52 3.06 2.87
CA SER A 95 8.61 3.15 1.90
C SER A 95 8.87 1.78 1.24
N ASN A 96 9.04 1.79 -0.10
CA ASN A 96 9.13 0.60 -0.96
C ASN A 96 10.19 -0.44 -0.57
N GLN A 97 11.17 -0.07 0.28
CA GLN A 97 12.22 -0.98 0.73
C GLN A 97 11.82 -1.82 1.96
N LYS A 98 10.85 -1.37 2.74
CA LYS A 98 10.56 -1.97 4.05
C LYS A 98 9.22 -2.69 4.14
N MET A 99 8.19 -2.37 3.33
CA MET A 99 6.88 -3.06 3.31
C MET A 99 6.46 -3.61 4.70
N PHE A 100 6.24 -2.73 5.68
CA PHE A 100 5.95 -3.08 7.09
C PHE A 100 7.10 -3.62 7.95
N LEU A 101 8.36 -3.35 7.61
CA LEU A 101 9.50 -3.58 8.51
C LEU A 101 9.77 -2.28 9.28
N VAL A 102 8.98 -2.05 10.34
CA VAL A 102 9.25 -0.98 11.29
C VAL A 102 10.18 -1.53 12.38
N GLU A 103 11.39 -0.98 12.47
CA GLU A 103 12.30 -1.30 13.58
C GLU A 103 11.80 -0.60 14.84
N LYS A 104 11.40 -1.37 15.86
CA LYS A 104 10.98 -0.81 17.16
C LYS A 104 12.21 -0.41 17.97
N ASP A 105 12.60 0.85 17.89
CA ASP A 105 13.47 1.44 18.90
C ASP A 105 12.68 1.78 20.20
N GLU A 106 13.40 2.22 21.23
CA GLU A 106 12.81 2.58 22.52
C GLU A 106 11.86 3.79 22.42
N MET A 107 12.17 4.74 21.54
CA MET A 107 11.36 5.93 21.29
C MET A 107 9.99 5.56 20.71
N LEU A 108 9.95 4.63 19.75
CA LEU A 108 8.74 4.11 19.14
C LEU A 108 7.86 3.36 20.13
N LYS A 109 8.45 2.60 21.07
CA LYS A 109 7.69 1.92 22.14
C LYS A 109 7.03 2.92 23.08
N ASN A 110 7.77 3.95 23.49
CA ASN A 110 7.22 5.00 24.36
C ASN A 110 6.13 5.81 23.65
N LEU A 111 6.33 6.10 22.36
CA LEU A 111 5.33 6.74 21.52
C LEU A 111 4.05 5.90 21.44
N GLU A 112 4.18 4.59 21.18
CA GLU A 112 3.06 3.65 21.09
C GLU A 112 2.20 3.69 22.36
N LEU A 113 2.80 3.52 23.55
CA LEU A 113 2.12 3.58 24.84
C LEU A 113 1.40 4.91 25.06
N TYR A 114 2.08 6.03 24.75
CA TYR A 114 1.49 7.35 24.90
C TYR A 114 0.30 7.55 23.94
N THR A 115 0.44 7.16 22.66
CA THR A 115 -0.63 7.30 21.67
C THR A 115 -1.88 6.51 22.02
N GLU A 116 -1.76 5.33 22.63
CA GLU A 116 -2.90 4.53 23.08
C GLU A 116 -3.70 5.23 24.19
N SER A 117 -3.02 5.87 25.14
CA SER A 117 -3.70 6.70 26.14
C SER A 117 -4.35 7.95 25.53
N ALA A 118 -3.64 8.58 24.57
CA ALA A 118 -4.07 9.82 23.93
C ALA A 118 -5.28 9.61 23.01
N ILE A 119 -5.38 8.48 22.30
CA ILE A 119 -6.50 8.22 21.39
C ILE A 119 -7.83 8.06 22.14
N ASN A 120 -7.78 7.50 23.36
CA ASN A 120 -8.97 7.41 24.23
C ASN A 120 -9.42 8.79 24.71
N LYS A 121 -8.47 9.68 25.05
CA LYS A 121 -8.76 11.07 25.44
C LYS A 121 -9.28 11.90 24.27
N TYR A 122 -8.71 11.72 23.08
CA TYR A 122 -8.97 12.52 21.87
C TYR A 122 -9.76 11.75 20.81
N ASN A 123 -10.77 11.00 21.24
CA ASN A 123 -11.58 10.16 20.36
C ASN A 123 -12.41 10.96 19.33
N ASP A 124 -12.53 12.27 19.54
CA ASP A 124 -13.18 13.25 18.68
C ASP A 124 -12.36 13.57 17.42
N SER A 125 -11.04 13.30 17.45
CA SER A 125 -10.14 13.59 16.35
C SER A 125 -10.05 12.41 15.38
N VAL A 126 -10.90 12.45 14.33
CA VAL A 126 -10.87 11.48 13.24
C VAL A 126 -9.49 11.39 12.59
N TYR A 127 -8.82 12.53 12.38
CA TYR A 127 -7.51 12.58 11.75
C TYR A 127 -6.43 11.88 12.60
N LEU A 128 -6.43 12.10 13.92
CA LEU A 128 -5.54 11.39 14.84
C LEU A 128 -5.86 9.89 14.85
N LYS A 129 -7.14 9.51 14.84
CA LYS A 129 -7.57 8.11 14.79
C LYS A 129 -7.07 7.41 13.52
N TYR A 130 -7.19 8.07 12.37
CA TYR A 130 -6.62 7.60 11.11
C TYR A 130 -5.11 7.34 11.23
N CYS A 131 -4.34 8.33 11.72
CA CYS A 131 -2.90 8.19 11.87
C CYS A 131 -2.53 7.06 12.85
N TYR A 132 -3.25 6.94 13.96
CA TYR A 132 -3.04 5.88 14.95
C TYR A 132 -3.31 4.50 14.36
N CYS A 133 -4.48 4.27 13.73
CA CYS A 133 -4.82 2.98 13.14
C CYS A 133 -3.85 2.60 12.01
N SER A 134 -3.41 3.56 11.21
CA SER A 134 -2.41 3.35 10.15
C SER A 134 -1.06 2.91 10.71
N PHE A 135 -0.57 3.60 11.73
CA PHE A 135 0.67 3.26 12.41
C PHE A 135 0.59 1.89 13.09
N GLN A 136 -0.50 1.63 13.82
CA GLN A 136 -0.72 0.37 14.51
C GLN A 136 -0.88 -0.81 13.56
N LEU A 137 -1.59 -0.65 12.44
CA LEU A 137 -1.66 -1.69 11.41
C LEU A 137 -0.28 -2.00 10.85
N ALA A 138 0.53 -0.97 10.60
CA ALA A 138 1.87 -1.16 10.09
C ALA A 138 2.80 -1.88 11.06
N LEU A 139 2.58 -1.68 12.36
CA LEU A 139 3.40 -2.22 13.43
C LEU A 139 3.01 -3.64 13.86
N THR A 140 1.71 -3.88 14.01
CA THR A 140 1.15 -5.11 14.60
C THR A 140 0.64 -6.09 13.55
N ARG A 141 0.23 -5.57 12.38
CA ARG A 141 -0.45 -6.34 11.32
C ARG A 141 -1.70 -7.07 11.82
N GLU A 142 -2.42 -6.44 12.76
CA GLU A 142 -3.69 -6.94 13.29
C GLU A 142 -4.89 -6.47 12.47
N ASP A 143 -5.82 -7.38 12.20
CA ASP A 143 -7.02 -7.17 11.39
C ASP A 143 -7.93 -6.08 11.98
N LYS A 144 -7.93 -5.88 13.30
CA LYS A 144 -8.76 -4.85 13.96
C LYS A 144 -8.47 -3.44 13.43
N TYR A 145 -7.20 -3.10 13.20
CA TYR A 145 -6.80 -1.79 12.69
C TYR A 145 -7.10 -1.65 11.20
N TYR A 146 -7.04 -2.75 10.46
CA TYR A 146 -7.46 -2.81 9.06
C TYR A 146 -8.95 -2.47 8.90
N PHE A 147 -9.83 -3.09 9.69
CA PHE A 147 -11.26 -2.82 9.64
C PHE A 147 -11.61 -1.40 10.12
N GLU A 148 -10.92 -0.89 11.15
CA GLU A 148 -11.11 0.49 11.59
C GLU A 148 -10.69 1.50 10.50
N LEU A 149 -9.60 1.26 9.77
CA LEU A 149 -9.21 2.12 8.65
C LEU A 149 -10.22 2.07 7.50
N LYS A 150 -10.76 0.90 7.15
CA LYS A 150 -11.86 0.81 6.17
C LYS A 150 -13.09 1.61 6.62
N LYS A 151 -13.44 1.53 7.91
CA LYS A 151 -14.56 2.32 8.46
C LYS A 151 -14.29 3.82 8.34
N ILE A 152 -13.07 4.26 8.61
CA ILE A 152 -12.67 5.66 8.48
C ILE A 152 -12.76 6.12 7.02
N LEU A 153 -12.23 5.31 6.09
CA LEU A 153 -12.28 5.58 4.65
C LEU A 153 -13.72 5.78 4.16
N ASN A 154 -14.65 4.94 4.62
CA ASN A 154 -16.06 5.02 4.21
C ASN A 154 -16.85 6.14 4.90
N SER A 155 -16.56 6.42 6.17
CA SER A 155 -17.40 7.31 7.00
C SER A 155 -16.91 8.75 7.01
N PHE A 156 -15.61 8.98 6.80
CA PHE A 156 -14.97 10.28 7.01
C PHE A 156 -14.11 10.72 5.83
N PHE A 157 -14.40 10.20 4.64
CA PHE A 157 -13.70 10.52 3.40
C PHE A 157 -13.50 12.04 3.19
N THR A 158 -14.49 12.86 3.55
CA THR A 158 -14.43 14.30 3.32
C THR A 158 -13.69 15.11 4.39
N GLU A 159 -13.29 14.44 5.48
CA GLU A 159 -12.51 15.03 6.59
C GLU A 159 -11.00 14.74 6.47
N LEU A 160 -10.58 14.09 5.38
CA LEU A 160 -9.19 13.74 5.08
C LEU A 160 -8.71 14.44 3.81
N HIS A 161 -7.39 14.63 3.68
CA HIS A 161 -6.83 15.11 2.42
C HIS A 161 -6.81 13.98 1.40
N GLU A 162 -6.90 14.33 0.11
CA GLU A 162 -6.80 13.36 -1.00
C GLU A 162 -5.51 12.52 -0.92
N ARG A 163 -4.41 13.12 -0.45
CA ARG A 163 -3.15 12.41 -0.22
C ARG A 163 -3.30 11.33 0.86
N ASP A 164 -3.93 11.68 1.99
CA ASP A 164 -4.11 10.73 3.10
C ASP A 164 -5.04 9.57 2.69
N ILE A 165 -6.06 9.84 1.87
CA ILE A 165 -6.93 8.81 1.28
C ILE A 165 -6.11 7.83 0.42
N LYS A 166 -5.21 8.34 -0.43
CA LYS A 166 -4.30 7.51 -1.24
C LYS A 166 -3.35 6.69 -0.35
N ASP A 167 -2.86 7.28 0.74
CA ASP A 167 -2.01 6.59 1.70
C ASP A 167 -2.77 5.46 2.40
N ILE A 168 -4.04 5.67 2.80
CA ILE A 168 -4.92 4.62 3.37
C ILE A 168 -5.08 3.47 2.39
N PHE A 169 -5.46 3.73 1.13
CA PHE A 169 -5.58 2.68 0.12
C PHE A 169 -4.28 1.89 -0.04
N THR A 170 -3.14 2.58 -0.04
CA THR A 170 -1.81 1.93 -0.14
C THR A 170 -1.55 1.02 1.06
N ILE A 171 -1.82 1.49 2.28
CA ILE A 171 -1.65 0.71 3.52
C ILE A 171 -2.54 -0.53 3.51
N LEU A 172 -3.82 -0.37 3.21
CA LEU A 172 -4.79 -1.47 3.17
C LEU A 172 -4.40 -2.51 2.11
N THR A 173 -4.00 -2.05 0.93
CA THR A 173 -3.53 -2.91 -0.18
C THR A 173 -2.28 -3.69 0.22
N ASN A 174 -1.28 -3.03 0.80
CA ASN A 174 -0.08 -3.68 1.28
C ASN A 174 -0.40 -4.72 2.37
N PHE A 175 -1.36 -4.43 3.25
CA PHE A 175 -1.78 -5.37 4.30
C PHE A 175 -2.40 -6.63 3.69
N CYS A 176 -3.30 -6.48 2.70
CA CYS A 176 -3.85 -7.64 1.99
C CYS A 176 -2.75 -8.44 1.28
N TYR A 177 -1.79 -7.76 0.63
CA TYR A 177 -0.63 -8.42 0.02
C TYR A 177 0.18 -9.22 1.05
N TYR A 178 0.42 -8.67 2.24
CA TYR A 178 1.06 -9.39 3.34
C TYR A 178 0.27 -10.64 3.74
N LYS A 179 -1.03 -10.49 4.01
CA LYS A 179 -1.93 -11.59 4.40
C LYS A 179 -1.93 -12.74 3.38
N ILE A 180 -2.05 -12.40 2.09
CA ILE A 180 -2.03 -13.39 1.00
C ILE A 180 -0.71 -14.17 1.00
N ASN A 181 0.43 -13.47 1.14
CA ASN A 181 1.74 -14.10 1.17
C ASN A 181 2.05 -14.86 2.47
N SER A 182 1.32 -14.56 3.55
CA SER A 182 1.34 -15.27 4.83
C SER A 182 0.39 -16.46 4.90
N GLY A 183 -0.32 -16.80 3.80
CA GLY A 183 -1.17 -18.00 3.74
C GLY A 183 -2.66 -17.76 3.95
N TYR A 184 -3.13 -16.51 3.84
CA TYR A 184 -4.54 -16.15 3.96
C TYR A 184 -5.11 -15.71 2.59
N PRO A 185 -5.41 -16.65 1.68
CA PRO A 185 -5.85 -16.35 0.31
C PRO A 185 -7.22 -15.66 0.24
N GLU A 186 -8.04 -15.72 1.28
CA GLU A 186 -9.34 -15.04 1.37
C GLU A 186 -9.23 -13.52 1.18
N TYR A 187 -8.06 -12.93 1.46
CA TYR A 187 -7.78 -11.52 1.25
C TYR A 187 -7.57 -11.12 -0.23
N ARG A 188 -7.57 -12.07 -1.18
CA ARG A 188 -7.40 -11.77 -2.63
C ARG A 188 -8.48 -10.89 -3.21
N LYS A 189 -9.74 -11.25 -2.97
CA LYS A 189 -10.88 -10.48 -3.46
C LYS A 189 -10.87 -9.07 -2.85
N GLU A 190 -10.61 -9.01 -1.55
CA GLU A 190 -10.49 -7.76 -0.82
C GLU A 190 -9.35 -6.88 -1.37
N HIS A 191 -8.18 -7.47 -1.65
CA HIS A 191 -7.04 -6.77 -2.26
C HIS A 191 -7.42 -6.13 -3.60
N PHE A 192 -8.11 -6.88 -4.46
CA PHE A 192 -8.60 -6.36 -5.74
C PHE A 192 -9.67 -5.29 -5.56
N TYR A 193 -10.62 -5.46 -4.62
CA TYR A 193 -11.69 -4.49 -4.41
C TYR A 193 -11.16 -3.14 -3.91
N LEU A 194 -10.11 -3.12 -3.10
CA LEU A 194 -9.42 -1.88 -2.72
C LEU A 194 -8.83 -1.16 -3.95
N PHE A 195 -8.20 -1.91 -4.87
CA PHE A 195 -7.71 -1.35 -6.12
C PHE A 195 -8.83 -0.82 -7.00
N LYS A 196 -9.90 -1.60 -7.18
CA LYS A 196 -11.08 -1.21 -7.97
C LYS A 196 -11.71 0.07 -7.43
N GLU A 197 -11.94 0.14 -6.12
CA GLU A 197 -12.50 1.31 -5.46
C GLU A 197 -11.58 2.54 -5.62
N ASN A 198 -10.27 2.38 -5.44
CA ASN A 198 -9.30 3.46 -5.65
C ASN A 198 -9.32 3.99 -7.10
N ILE A 199 -9.51 3.10 -8.07
CA ILE A 199 -9.62 3.43 -9.50
C ILE A 199 -10.92 4.17 -9.78
N GLU A 200 -12.06 3.64 -9.31
CA GLU A 200 -13.39 4.19 -9.56
C GLU A 200 -13.59 5.57 -8.88
N LEU A 201 -12.95 5.81 -7.74
CA LEU A 201 -12.95 7.12 -7.07
C LEU A 201 -11.97 8.13 -7.70
N GLY A 202 -11.15 7.74 -8.68
CA GLY A 202 -10.22 8.64 -9.36
C GLY A 202 -8.92 8.94 -8.60
N HIS A 203 -8.65 8.25 -7.49
CA HIS A 203 -7.45 8.48 -6.64
C HIS A 203 -6.17 7.82 -7.14
N TYR A 204 -6.26 7.06 -8.24
CA TYR A 204 -5.14 6.32 -8.79
C TYR A 204 -4.14 7.19 -9.57
N LYS A 205 -4.49 8.42 -9.94
CA LYS A 205 -3.56 9.34 -10.63
C LYS A 205 -2.60 9.94 -9.61
N GLY A 206 -1.30 9.79 -9.88
CA GLY A 206 -0.23 10.44 -9.10
C GLY A 206 -0.14 11.94 -9.39
N PHE A 207 0.88 12.61 -8.84
CA PHE A 207 1.14 14.03 -9.10
C PHE A 207 1.28 14.35 -10.60
N ARG A 208 1.80 13.39 -11.38
CA ARG A 208 2.02 13.51 -12.82
C ARG A 208 0.75 13.29 -13.67
N ARG A 209 -0.42 13.11 -13.04
CA ARG A 209 -1.75 12.97 -13.66
C ARG A 209 -1.92 11.83 -14.67
N PHE A 210 -1.01 10.85 -14.68
CA PHE A 210 -1.15 9.59 -15.42
C PHE A 210 -1.32 8.41 -14.46
N LEU A 211 -1.82 7.31 -14.99
CA LEU A 211 -1.83 6.01 -14.31
C LEU A 211 -0.44 5.38 -14.47
N GLU A 212 0.25 5.15 -13.36
CA GLU A 212 1.56 4.50 -13.39
C GLU A 212 1.45 3.06 -13.88
N HIS A 213 2.30 2.68 -14.83
CA HIS A 213 2.32 1.36 -15.44
C HIS A 213 2.41 0.21 -14.43
N ILE A 214 3.17 0.35 -13.32
CA ILE A 214 3.22 -0.66 -12.25
C ILE A 214 1.85 -0.85 -11.58
N ARG A 215 1.12 0.24 -11.34
CA ARG A 215 -0.22 0.18 -10.75
C ARG A 215 -1.20 -0.49 -11.71
N TYR A 216 -1.13 -0.16 -12.99
CA TYR A 216 -1.93 -0.79 -14.04
C TYR A 216 -1.72 -2.33 -14.11
N LEU A 217 -0.48 -2.78 -13.96
CA LEU A 217 -0.14 -4.19 -13.85
C LEU A 217 -0.71 -4.84 -12.58
N ASN A 218 -0.52 -4.21 -11.43
CA ASN A 218 -1.00 -4.75 -10.16
C ASN A 218 -2.52 -4.89 -10.15
N VAL A 219 -3.27 -3.90 -10.65
CA VAL A 219 -4.73 -3.97 -10.81
C VAL A 219 -5.12 -5.16 -11.70
N THR A 220 -4.43 -5.33 -12.83
CA THR A 220 -4.66 -6.45 -13.76
C THR A 220 -4.42 -7.80 -13.08
N VAL A 221 -3.24 -8.00 -12.48
CA VAL A 221 -2.87 -9.26 -11.81
C VAL A 221 -3.85 -9.59 -10.69
N THR A 222 -4.14 -8.63 -9.81
CA THR A 222 -5.01 -8.85 -8.66
C THR A 222 -6.45 -9.12 -9.05
N GLY A 223 -6.97 -8.44 -10.09
CA GLY A 223 -8.30 -8.72 -10.62
C GLY A 223 -8.42 -10.11 -11.24
N LEU A 224 -7.42 -10.55 -12.01
CA LEU A 224 -7.40 -11.90 -12.56
C LEU A 224 -7.30 -12.97 -11.47
N GLU A 225 -6.48 -12.74 -10.43
CA GLU A 225 -6.38 -13.64 -9.27
C GLU A 225 -7.65 -13.67 -8.40
N ALA A 226 -8.44 -12.58 -8.41
CA ALA A 226 -9.74 -12.51 -7.75
C ALA A 226 -10.88 -13.18 -8.55
N GLY A 227 -10.63 -13.58 -9.80
CA GLY A 227 -11.61 -14.15 -10.72
C GLY A 227 -12.45 -13.12 -11.48
N GLU A 228 -12.04 -11.84 -11.46
CA GLU A 228 -12.79 -10.70 -12.00
C GLU A 228 -12.39 -10.40 -13.46
N THR A 229 -12.32 -11.44 -14.29
CA THR A 229 -11.76 -11.39 -15.64
C THR A 229 -12.46 -10.38 -16.55
N GLN A 230 -13.79 -10.27 -16.46
CA GLN A 230 -14.55 -9.32 -17.28
C GLN A 230 -14.24 -7.87 -16.92
N TRP A 231 -14.19 -7.55 -15.62
CA TRP A 231 -13.83 -6.21 -15.17
C TRP A 231 -12.40 -5.85 -15.60
N VAL A 232 -11.45 -6.79 -15.49
CA VAL A 232 -10.07 -6.58 -15.93
C VAL A 232 -9.98 -6.28 -17.42
N LYS A 233 -10.74 -7.00 -18.26
CA LYS A 233 -10.81 -6.74 -19.71
C LYS A 233 -11.25 -5.31 -20.01
N GLU A 234 -12.30 -4.85 -19.33
CA GLU A 234 -12.81 -3.47 -19.49
C GLU A 234 -11.82 -2.43 -18.97
N PHE A 235 -11.17 -2.71 -17.83
CA PHE A 235 -10.13 -1.88 -17.25
C PHE A 235 -8.96 -1.66 -18.20
N ILE A 236 -8.45 -2.73 -18.81
CA ILE A 236 -7.31 -2.69 -19.73
C ILE A 236 -7.60 -1.74 -20.91
N GLU A 237 -8.78 -1.89 -21.53
CA GLU A 237 -9.13 -1.05 -22.68
C GLU A 237 -9.42 0.40 -22.29
N LYS A 238 -10.11 0.61 -21.17
CA LYS A 238 -10.52 1.93 -20.71
C LYS A 238 -9.34 2.81 -20.30
N TYR A 239 -8.36 2.26 -19.58
CA TYR A 239 -7.31 3.07 -18.94
C TYR A 239 -5.98 3.10 -19.70
N LYS A 240 -5.83 2.40 -20.83
CA LYS A 240 -4.57 2.41 -21.62
C LYS A 240 -4.12 3.82 -22.03
N HIS A 241 -5.05 4.70 -22.37
CA HIS A 241 -4.75 6.07 -22.80
C HIS A 241 -4.33 6.99 -21.65
N GLU A 242 -4.48 6.54 -20.41
CA GLU A 242 -4.03 7.27 -19.22
C GLU A 242 -2.64 6.85 -18.74
N LEU A 243 -2.05 5.82 -19.35
CA LEU A 243 -0.65 5.45 -19.15
C LEU A 243 0.28 6.48 -19.75
N ASP A 244 1.47 6.62 -19.17
CA ASP A 244 2.54 7.42 -19.77
C ASP A 244 2.97 6.84 -21.13
N ASP A 245 3.31 7.73 -22.08
CA ASP A 245 3.61 7.33 -23.46
C ASP A 245 4.78 6.34 -23.56
N GLN A 246 5.75 6.43 -22.66
CA GLN A 246 6.95 5.58 -22.69
C GLN A 246 6.63 4.12 -22.35
N ASN A 247 5.72 3.88 -21.40
CA ASN A 247 5.39 2.53 -20.94
C ASN A 247 4.06 2.01 -21.46
N ARG A 248 3.23 2.85 -22.09
CA ARG A 248 1.85 2.50 -22.53
C ARG A 248 1.78 1.18 -23.28
N GLU A 249 2.51 1.07 -24.39
CA GLU A 249 2.44 -0.13 -25.26
C GLU A 249 2.92 -1.38 -24.54
N ASN A 250 4.02 -1.29 -23.78
CA ASN A 250 4.57 -2.41 -23.04
C ASN A 250 3.61 -2.90 -21.94
N ALA A 251 3.07 -1.97 -21.15
CA ALA A 251 2.14 -2.28 -20.07
C ALA A 251 0.82 -2.84 -20.60
N TYR A 252 0.29 -2.25 -21.67
CA TYR A 252 -0.94 -2.69 -22.33
C TYR A 252 -0.79 -4.11 -22.90
N ASN A 253 0.25 -4.36 -23.71
CA ASN A 253 0.49 -5.67 -24.30
C ASN A 253 0.77 -6.73 -23.22
N PHE A 254 1.51 -6.37 -22.16
CA PHE A 254 1.74 -7.29 -21.05
C PHE A 254 0.45 -7.65 -20.30
N CYS A 255 -0.41 -6.67 -20.02
CA CYS A 255 -1.70 -6.93 -19.37
C CYS A 255 -2.64 -7.76 -20.24
N ARG A 256 -2.65 -7.55 -21.57
CA ARG A 256 -3.39 -8.41 -22.50
C ARG A 256 -2.84 -9.84 -22.52
N ALA A 257 -1.53 -10.01 -22.47
CA ALA A 257 -0.92 -11.34 -22.36
C ALA A 257 -1.36 -12.06 -21.07
N LEU A 258 -1.42 -11.36 -19.94
CA LEU A 258 -1.95 -11.90 -18.68
C LEU A 258 -3.43 -12.27 -18.79
N LEU A 259 -4.24 -11.44 -19.42
CA LEU A 259 -5.67 -11.71 -19.64
C LEU A 259 -5.88 -12.97 -20.48
N PHE A 260 -5.19 -13.10 -21.62
CA PHE A 260 -5.27 -14.29 -22.47
C PHE A 260 -4.75 -15.54 -21.77
N TYR A 261 -3.68 -15.43 -20.99
CA TYR A 261 -3.19 -16.55 -20.18
C TYR A 261 -4.25 -17.01 -19.17
N ASN A 262 -4.93 -16.09 -18.48
CA ASN A 262 -6.01 -16.41 -17.55
C ASN A 262 -7.20 -17.09 -18.26
N GLN A 263 -7.49 -16.69 -19.50
CA GLN A 263 -8.51 -17.30 -20.37
C GLN A 263 -8.07 -18.62 -21.01
N LYS A 264 -6.85 -19.09 -20.74
CA LYS A 264 -6.21 -20.27 -21.36
C LYS A 264 -6.01 -20.16 -22.87
N GLU A 265 -6.03 -18.93 -23.41
CA GLU A 265 -5.74 -18.64 -24.82
C GLU A 265 -4.23 -18.46 -25.02
N TYR A 266 -3.47 -19.54 -24.86
CA TYR A 266 -2.00 -19.47 -24.78
C TYR A 266 -1.31 -18.88 -26.01
N GLY A 267 -1.80 -19.17 -27.23
CA GLY A 267 -1.24 -18.61 -28.47
C GLY A 267 -1.38 -17.08 -28.55
N ASN A 268 -2.54 -16.57 -28.14
CA ASN A 268 -2.77 -15.13 -28.05
C ASN A 268 -1.92 -14.50 -26.95
N ALA A 269 -1.77 -15.17 -25.81
CA ALA A 269 -0.91 -14.72 -24.72
C ALA A 269 0.56 -14.59 -25.16
N LEU A 270 1.10 -15.58 -25.88
CA LEU A 270 2.45 -15.53 -26.43
C LEU A 270 2.61 -14.40 -27.46
N THR A 271 1.62 -14.21 -28.33
CA THR A 271 1.62 -13.16 -29.35
C THR A 271 1.69 -11.77 -28.73
N GLU A 272 0.92 -11.51 -27.68
CA GLU A 272 0.96 -10.23 -26.96
C GLU A 272 2.24 -10.07 -26.13
N ALA A 273 2.67 -11.13 -25.45
CA ALA A 273 3.92 -11.14 -24.68
C ALA A 273 5.14 -10.82 -25.56
N ALA A 274 5.16 -11.25 -26.82
CA ALA A 274 6.25 -11.00 -27.76
C ALA A 274 6.37 -9.52 -28.19
N LYS A 275 5.30 -8.74 -28.04
CA LYS A 275 5.31 -7.30 -28.36
C LYS A 275 5.96 -6.45 -27.26
N VAL A 276 6.10 -7.00 -26.06
CA VAL A 276 6.65 -6.28 -24.90
C VAL A 276 8.17 -6.15 -25.04
N LYS A 277 8.65 -4.91 -25.20
CA LYS A 277 10.07 -4.54 -25.34
C LYS A 277 10.45 -3.54 -24.25
N THR A 278 10.96 -4.06 -23.15
CA THR A 278 11.27 -3.27 -21.95
C THR A 278 12.70 -3.54 -21.49
N ASP A 279 13.35 -2.50 -20.96
CA ASP A 279 14.64 -2.60 -20.27
C ASP A 279 14.52 -2.69 -18.75
N ASP A 280 13.30 -2.52 -18.24
CA ASP A 280 13.01 -2.67 -16.82
C ASP A 280 13.18 -4.15 -16.39
N LEU A 281 14.02 -4.38 -15.39
CA LEU A 281 14.37 -5.72 -14.91
C LEU A 281 13.21 -6.43 -14.23
N SER A 282 12.33 -5.68 -13.55
CA SER A 282 11.12 -6.23 -12.94
C SER A 282 10.16 -6.73 -14.02
N TYR A 283 9.95 -5.95 -15.08
CA TYR A 283 9.17 -6.40 -16.23
C TYR A 283 9.78 -7.61 -16.93
N LYS A 284 11.11 -7.61 -17.18
CA LYS A 284 11.79 -8.76 -17.80
C LYS A 284 11.58 -10.03 -16.97
N HIS A 285 11.65 -9.93 -15.65
CA HIS A 285 11.33 -11.03 -14.72
C HIS A 285 9.87 -11.47 -14.86
N GLN A 286 8.91 -10.55 -14.82
CA GLN A 286 7.48 -10.89 -14.91
C GLN A 286 7.12 -11.51 -16.27
N LEU A 287 7.68 -11.01 -17.36
CA LEU A 287 7.48 -11.55 -18.70
C LEU A 287 8.06 -12.96 -18.84
N LYS A 288 9.28 -13.20 -18.35
CA LYS A 288 9.87 -14.54 -18.30
C LYS A 288 9.08 -15.48 -17.39
N SER A 289 8.52 -14.99 -16.29
CA SER A 289 7.59 -15.75 -15.44
C SER A 289 6.36 -16.17 -16.23
N LEU A 290 5.73 -15.25 -16.99
CA LEU A 290 4.55 -15.54 -17.81
C LEU A 290 4.84 -16.61 -18.87
N TYR A 291 5.92 -16.48 -19.64
CA TYR A 291 6.32 -17.50 -20.62
C TYR A 291 6.49 -18.89 -19.98
N MET A 292 7.15 -18.95 -18.82
CA MET A 292 7.34 -20.21 -18.09
C MET A 292 6.00 -20.83 -17.69
N LYS A 293 5.06 -20.02 -17.20
CA LYS A 293 3.71 -20.46 -16.84
C LYS A 293 2.93 -20.95 -18.06
N ILE A 294 3.02 -20.26 -19.20
CA ILE A 294 2.37 -20.66 -20.45
C ILE A 294 2.92 -22.02 -20.92
N TYR A 295 4.24 -22.18 -21.04
CA TYR A 295 4.82 -23.46 -21.49
C TYR A 295 4.53 -24.61 -20.53
N PHE A 296 4.50 -24.33 -19.22
CA PHE A 296 4.08 -25.31 -18.21
C PHE A 296 2.64 -25.78 -18.46
N ASP A 297 1.71 -24.85 -18.67
CA ASP A 297 0.28 -25.15 -18.83
C ASP A 297 -0.03 -25.79 -20.19
N MET A 298 0.70 -25.44 -21.25
CA MET A 298 0.61 -26.10 -22.56
C MET A 298 1.20 -27.52 -22.58
N ASN A 299 1.97 -27.90 -21.55
CA ASN A 299 2.68 -29.18 -21.49
C ASN A 299 3.73 -29.36 -22.62
N GLU A 300 4.34 -28.25 -23.04
CA GLU A 300 5.35 -28.20 -24.11
C GLU A 300 6.75 -28.42 -23.53
N THR A 301 7.24 -29.66 -23.58
CA THR A 301 8.46 -30.08 -22.87
C THR A 301 9.72 -29.34 -23.32
N GLU A 302 10.00 -29.31 -24.63
CA GLU A 302 11.21 -28.66 -25.15
C GLU A 302 11.21 -27.13 -24.94
N PRO A 303 10.13 -26.39 -25.32
CA PRO A 303 10.04 -24.95 -25.04
C PRO A 303 10.16 -24.63 -23.55
N PHE A 304 9.56 -25.44 -22.67
CA PHE A 304 9.65 -25.22 -21.23
C PHE A 304 11.09 -25.30 -20.74
N TYR A 305 11.84 -26.37 -21.04
CA TYR A 305 13.23 -26.51 -20.56
C TYR A 305 14.15 -25.46 -21.16
N SER A 306 14.03 -25.18 -22.46
CA SER A 306 14.80 -24.14 -23.13
C SER A 306 14.59 -22.77 -22.47
N HIS A 307 13.33 -22.45 -22.15
CA HIS A 307 12.99 -21.20 -21.47
C HIS A 307 13.50 -21.15 -20.02
N ILE A 308 13.40 -22.25 -19.26
CA ILE A 308 13.94 -22.35 -17.90
C ILE A 308 15.44 -22.04 -17.86
N ASP A 309 16.22 -22.59 -18.80
CA ASP A 309 17.66 -22.37 -18.86
C ASP A 309 17.99 -20.92 -19.23
N SER A 310 17.31 -20.37 -20.25
CA SER A 310 17.43 -18.94 -20.61
C SER A 310 17.07 -18.01 -19.44
N TYR A 311 16.03 -18.36 -18.67
CA TYR A 311 15.59 -17.58 -17.53
C TYR A 311 16.62 -17.63 -16.38
N ARG A 312 17.17 -18.80 -16.07
CA ARG A 312 18.27 -18.93 -15.11
C ARG A 312 19.48 -18.11 -15.50
N HIS A 313 19.93 -18.21 -16.76
CA HIS A 313 21.06 -17.44 -17.26
C HIS A 313 20.86 -15.94 -17.11
N PHE A 314 19.65 -15.44 -17.43
CA PHE A 314 19.30 -14.03 -17.23
C PHE A 314 19.47 -13.59 -15.77
N ILE A 315 18.91 -14.34 -14.81
CA ILE A 315 18.93 -13.97 -13.39
C ILE A 315 20.35 -14.02 -12.80
N VAL A 316 21.13 -15.05 -13.16
CA VAL A 316 22.51 -15.18 -12.67
C VAL A 316 23.38 -14.04 -13.18
N ASN A 317 23.30 -13.71 -14.47
CA ASN A 317 24.20 -12.77 -15.12
C ASN A 317 23.85 -11.29 -14.89
N GLU A 318 22.61 -10.97 -14.50
CA GLU A 318 22.21 -9.57 -14.30
C GLU A 318 22.77 -9.01 -12.99
N LYS A 319 23.75 -8.11 -13.06
CA LYS A 319 24.45 -7.55 -11.89
C LYS A 319 23.59 -6.55 -11.11
N LYS A 320 22.57 -5.97 -11.74
CA LYS A 320 21.71 -4.95 -11.13
C LYS A 320 20.62 -5.54 -10.22
N ILE A 321 20.38 -6.86 -10.26
CA ILE A 321 19.41 -7.52 -9.39
C ILE A 321 20.09 -7.86 -8.04
N PRO A 322 19.51 -7.45 -6.88
CA PRO A 322 20.06 -7.81 -5.58
C PRO A 322 20.11 -9.32 -5.36
N GLU A 323 21.15 -9.79 -4.66
CA GLU A 323 21.39 -11.24 -4.48
C GLU A 323 20.23 -11.96 -3.78
N ALA A 324 19.60 -11.32 -2.78
CA ALA A 324 18.42 -11.86 -2.13
C ALA A 324 17.25 -12.08 -3.12
N THR A 325 17.08 -11.15 -4.07
CA THR A 325 16.04 -11.27 -5.12
C THR A 325 16.41 -12.36 -6.12
N LYS A 326 17.68 -12.47 -6.52
CA LYS A 326 18.15 -13.57 -7.39
C LYS A 326 17.88 -14.93 -6.78
N LYS A 327 18.14 -15.10 -5.48
CA LYS A 327 17.87 -16.33 -4.74
C LYS A 327 16.39 -16.68 -4.78
N ASN A 328 15.51 -15.72 -4.47
CA ASN A 328 14.06 -15.95 -4.47
C ASN A 328 13.54 -16.36 -5.87
N ILE A 329 14.01 -15.69 -6.93
CA ILE A 329 13.62 -16.03 -8.31
C ILE A 329 14.18 -17.40 -8.72
N SER A 330 15.43 -17.71 -8.36
CA SER A 330 16.06 -18.99 -8.66
C SER A 330 15.36 -20.16 -7.96
N SER A 331 14.91 -19.96 -6.71
CA SER A 331 14.07 -20.93 -6.00
C SER A 331 12.75 -21.15 -6.73
N TYR A 332 12.07 -20.09 -7.16
CA TYR A 332 10.84 -20.18 -7.95
C TYR A 332 11.01 -20.98 -9.26
N ILE A 333 12.07 -20.69 -10.03
CA ILE A 333 12.37 -21.43 -11.26
C ILE A 333 12.64 -22.91 -10.96
N THR A 334 13.39 -23.18 -9.90
CA THR A 334 13.74 -24.56 -9.49
C THR A 334 12.51 -25.36 -9.07
N PHE A 335 11.62 -24.78 -8.27
CA PHE A 335 10.38 -25.43 -7.88
C PHE A 335 9.45 -25.67 -9.08
N THR A 336 9.37 -24.71 -10.01
CA THR A 336 8.56 -24.87 -11.22
C THR A 336 9.09 -26.02 -12.09
N LYS A 337 10.42 -26.13 -12.25
CA LYS A 337 11.04 -27.25 -12.97
C LYS A 337 10.72 -28.61 -12.32
N LYS A 338 10.91 -28.73 -11.00
CA LYS A 338 10.57 -29.95 -10.25
C LYS A 338 9.09 -30.34 -10.43
N LEU A 339 8.20 -29.34 -10.38
CA LEU A 339 6.77 -29.56 -10.53
C LEU A 339 6.42 -30.07 -11.93
N PHE A 340 7.05 -29.51 -12.98
CA PHE A 340 6.84 -29.92 -14.35
C PHE A 340 7.36 -31.35 -14.61
N GLU A 341 8.52 -31.71 -14.04
CA GLU A 341 9.04 -33.08 -14.09
C GLU A 341 8.07 -34.09 -13.45
N LEU A 342 7.45 -33.75 -12.32
CA LEU A 342 6.43 -34.59 -11.68
C LEU A 342 5.17 -34.72 -12.54
N LYS A 343 4.69 -33.59 -13.11
CA LYS A 343 3.55 -33.56 -14.03
C LYS A 343 3.76 -34.51 -15.22
N ASN A 344 4.93 -34.43 -15.87
CA ASN A 344 5.25 -35.27 -17.02
C ASN A 344 5.36 -36.75 -16.66
N ARG A 345 6.00 -37.10 -15.53
CA ARG A 345 6.08 -38.50 -15.06
C ARG A 345 4.70 -39.12 -14.84
N MET A 346 3.73 -38.34 -14.38
CA MET A 346 2.35 -38.82 -14.20
C MET A 346 1.65 -39.10 -15.54
N ASN A 347 1.83 -38.21 -16.52
CA ASN A 347 1.27 -38.38 -17.85
C ASN A 347 1.85 -39.62 -18.56
N GLU A 348 3.13 -39.94 -18.35
CA GLU A 348 3.80 -41.10 -18.95
C GLU A 348 3.40 -42.45 -18.31
N LYS A 349 3.18 -42.49 -16.99
CA LYS A 349 3.05 -43.77 -16.25
C LYS A 349 1.62 -44.28 -16.03
N ASN A 350 0.56 -43.57 -16.44
CA ASN A 350 -0.85 -43.96 -16.27
C ASN A 350 -1.27 -44.39 -14.83
N LYS A 351 -0.44 -44.19 -13.80
CA LYS A 351 -0.69 -44.57 -12.41
C LYS A 351 -0.03 -43.59 -11.44
N LYS A 352 -0.81 -43.11 -10.47
CA LYS A 352 -0.31 -42.58 -9.20
C LYS A 352 0.35 -43.75 -8.45
N SER A 353 1.66 -43.94 -8.61
CA SER A 353 2.41 -44.79 -7.68
C SER A 353 2.49 -44.10 -6.32
N ASP A 354 2.57 -44.87 -5.24
CA ASP A 354 2.76 -44.33 -3.88
C ASP A 354 3.97 -43.40 -3.79
N GLU A 355 5.02 -43.68 -4.56
CA GLU A 355 6.21 -42.85 -4.71
C GLU A 355 5.90 -41.47 -5.30
N THR A 356 5.02 -41.38 -6.30
CA THR A 356 4.64 -40.11 -6.92
C THR A 356 3.80 -39.26 -5.96
N GLY A 357 2.87 -39.89 -5.23
CA GLY A 357 2.11 -39.22 -4.18
C GLY A 357 3.00 -38.68 -3.06
N PHE A 358 3.98 -39.46 -2.61
CA PHE A 358 4.98 -39.03 -1.63
C PHE A 358 5.81 -37.84 -2.13
N ASN A 359 6.28 -37.88 -3.38
CA ASN A 359 7.05 -36.79 -3.97
C ASN A 359 6.23 -35.49 -4.10
N ILE A 360 4.93 -35.58 -4.41
CA ILE A 360 4.02 -34.43 -4.43
C ILE A 360 3.86 -33.84 -3.04
N MET A 361 3.60 -34.68 -2.02
CA MET A 361 3.49 -34.21 -0.63
C MET A 361 4.78 -33.54 -0.15
N LYS A 362 5.92 -34.15 -0.45
CA LYS A 362 7.24 -33.59 -0.13
C LYS A 362 7.46 -32.23 -0.81
N LEU A 363 7.17 -32.11 -2.11
CA LEU A 363 7.32 -30.85 -2.84
C LEU A 363 6.37 -29.78 -2.31
N LYS A 364 5.12 -30.14 -1.97
CA LYS A 364 4.14 -29.24 -1.35
C LYS A 364 4.64 -28.73 0.00
N GLN A 365 5.24 -29.59 0.81
CA GLN A 365 5.87 -29.21 2.07
C GLN A 365 7.07 -28.27 1.85
N GLU A 366 7.99 -28.61 0.93
CA GLU A 366 9.14 -27.77 0.58
C GLU A 366 8.70 -26.36 0.13
N ILE A 367 7.66 -26.25 -0.69
CA ILE A 367 7.10 -24.98 -1.16
C ILE A 367 6.49 -24.17 -0.01
N SER A 368 5.79 -24.85 0.91
CA SER A 368 5.11 -24.23 2.04
C SER A 368 6.10 -23.69 3.08
N GLU A 369 7.18 -24.42 3.35
CA GLU A 369 8.22 -24.05 4.32
C GLU A 369 9.26 -23.07 3.75
N SER A 370 9.31 -22.89 2.43
CA SER A 370 10.25 -21.99 1.78
C SER A 370 9.99 -20.53 2.14
N LYS A 371 10.93 -19.91 2.86
CA LYS A 371 10.91 -18.47 3.19
C LYS A 371 11.08 -17.63 1.92
N ASN A 372 10.27 -16.58 1.79
CA ASN A 372 10.34 -15.59 0.71
C ASN A 372 10.21 -16.16 -0.73
N LEU A 373 9.46 -17.24 -0.91
CA LEU A 373 9.19 -17.82 -2.23
C LEU A 373 8.20 -16.96 -3.02
N ILE A 374 8.66 -16.43 -4.15
CA ILE A 374 7.83 -15.66 -5.09
C ILE A 374 6.86 -16.60 -5.81
N ASN A 375 5.64 -16.13 -6.10
CA ASN A 375 4.59 -16.92 -6.77
C ASN A 375 4.24 -18.24 -6.04
N ARG A 376 4.43 -18.30 -4.70
CA ARG A 376 4.12 -19.50 -3.90
C ARG A 376 2.71 -20.01 -4.17
N HIS A 377 1.73 -19.11 -4.24
CA HIS A 377 0.35 -19.51 -4.45
C HIS A 377 0.15 -20.21 -5.80
N TRP A 378 0.70 -19.66 -6.89
CA TRP A 378 0.61 -20.31 -8.20
C TRP A 378 1.23 -21.72 -8.19
N LEU A 379 2.36 -21.92 -7.49
CA LEU A 379 2.95 -23.25 -7.31
C LEU A 379 2.04 -24.20 -6.50
N LEU A 380 1.40 -23.67 -5.45
CA LEU A 380 0.47 -24.44 -4.61
C LEU A 380 -0.84 -24.76 -5.35
N ASP A 381 -1.32 -23.90 -6.23
CA ASP A 381 -2.49 -24.20 -7.07
C ASP A 381 -2.13 -25.30 -8.06
N ARG A 382 -1.01 -25.15 -8.78
CA ARG A 382 -0.58 -26.12 -9.78
C ARG A 382 -0.24 -27.49 -9.20
N ILE A 383 0.32 -27.56 -7.99
CA ILE A 383 0.55 -28.85 -7.33
C ILE A 383 -0.74 -29.51 -6.82
N ASN A 384 -1.83 -28.75 -6.60
CA ASN A 384 -3.13 -29.32 -6.24
C ASN A 384 -3.93 -29.79 -7.48
N GLU A 385 -3.61 -29.28 -8.67
CA GLU A 385 -4.23 -29.70 -9.94
C GLU A 385 -3.63 -30.99 -10.53
N ILE A 386 -2.44 -31.40 -10.06
CA ILE A 386 -1.73 -32.64 -10.43
C ILE A 386 -2.05 -33.71 -9.39
#